data_AF-A0A3D0C6G7-F1
#
_entry.id   AF-A0A3D0C6G7-F1
#
_cell.length_a   1.000
_cell.length_b   1.000
_cell.length_c   1.000
_cell.angle_alpha   90.00
_cell.angle_beta   90.00
_cell.angle_gamma   90.00
#
_symmetry.space_group_name_H-M   'P 1'
#
loop_
_entity.id
_entity.type
_entity.pdbx_description
1 polymer ?
#
loop_
_entity_poly.entity_id
_entity_poly.type
_entity_poly.pdbx_seq_one_letter_code
_entity_poly.pdbx_strand_id
1 'polypeptide(L)' 'YCDLQEFCQLDELTVFARYTRRGGLDINPFRSSHTEKAPFARTLRQ' A
#
# COMPACT_ATOMS: atom_id res chain seq x y z
N TYR A 1 7.77 -4.38 -1.39
CA TYR A 1 8.37 -3.27 -0.63
C TYR A 1 9.86 -3.52 -0.46
N CYS A 2 10.25 -4.60 0.25
CA CYS A 2 11.66 -4.92 0.48
C CYS A 2 12.47 -4.99 -0.81
N ASP A 3 11.99 -5.70 -1.83
CA ASP A 3 12.70 -5.84 -3.11
C ASP A 3 12.98 -4.49 -3.78
N LEU A 4 11.99 -3.57 -3.81
CA LEU A 4 12.20 -2.23 -4.37
C LEU A 4 13.22 -1.42 -3.54
N GLN A 5 13.24 -1.60 -2.23
CA GLN A 5 14.20 -0.92 -1.38
C GLN A 5 15.61 -1.50 -1.52
N GLU A 6 15.73 -2.82 -1.74
CA GLU A 6 17.01 -3.51 -1.93
C GLU A 6 17.63 -3.22 -3.29
N PHE A 7 16.84 -3.25 -4.37
CA PHE A 7 17.37 -3.18 -5.73
C PHE A 7 17.38 -1.78 -6.35
N CYS A 8 16.59 -0.83 -5.84
CA CYS A 8 16.42 0.49 -6.49
C CYS A 8 16.99 1.69 -5.71
N GLN A 9 17.49 1.50 -4.48
CA GLN A 9 18.13 2.56 -3.67
C GLN A 9 17.33 3.88 -3.64
N LEU A 10 16.02 3.78 -3.42
CA LEU A 10 15.10 4.92 -3.46
C LEU A 10 15.28 5.81 -2.22
N ASP A 11 15.31 7.14 -2.41
CA ASP A 11 15.31 8.10 -1.30
C ASP A 11 14.02 8.02 -0.47
N GLU A 12 12.89 7.84 -1.14
CA GLU A 12 11.59 7.63 -0.53
C GLU A 12 10.78 6.56 -1.27
N LEU A 13 10.08 5.70 -0.52
CA LEU A 13 9.25 4.65 -1.09
C LEU A 13 7.94 4.54 -0.33
N THR A 14 6.83 4.52 -1.07
CA THR A 14 5.50 4.17 -0.57
C THR A 14 4.90 3.07 -1.43
N VAL A 15 4.42 2.00 -0.79
CA VAL A 15 3.68 0.91 -1.43
C VAL A 15 2.31 0.80 -0.78
N PHE A 16 1.27 0.86 -1.61
CA PHE A 16 -0.11 0.75 -1.16
C PHE A 16 -0.88 -0.23 -2.03
N ALA A 17 -1.35 -1.32 -1.43
CA ALA A 17 -2.20 -2.30 -2.10
C ALA A 17 -3.68 -2.09 -1.74
N ARG A 18 -4.55 -2.21 -2.75
CA ARG A 18 -6.01 -2.15 -2.63
C ARG A 18 -6.61 -3.44 -3.14
N TYR A 19 -7.03 -4.32 -2.24
CA TYR A 19 -7.65 -5.59 -2.61
C TYR A 19 -9.16 -5.45 -2.70
N THR A 20 -9.79 -6.21 -3.61
CA THR A 20 -11.24 -6.39 -3.64
C THR A 20 -11.70 -7.15 -2.40
N ARG A 21 -12.96 -6.96 -2.00
CA ARG A 21 -13.51 -7.61 -0.80
C ARG A 21 -13.53 -9.13 -0.89
N ARG A 22 -13.35 -9.77 0.27
CA ARG A 22 -13.64 -11.19 0.50
C ARG A 22 -14.47 -11.34 1.76
N GLY A 23 -15.65 -11.96 1.66
CA GLY A 23 -16.57 -12.09 2.80
C GLY A 23 -17.05 -10.75 3.37
N GLY A 24 -17.14 -9.71 2.54
CA GLY A 24 -17.55 -8.36 2.96
C GLY A 24 -16.45 -7.49 3.57
N LEU A 25 -15.24 -8.05 3.77
CA LEU A 25 -14.09 -7.35 4.33
C LEU A 25 -13.08 -6.99 3.24
N ASP A 26 -12.56 -5.77 3.31
CA ASP A 26 -11.40 -5.33 2.52
C ASP A 26 -10.17 -5.18 3.40
N ILE A 27 -9.00 -5.54 2.85
CA ILE A 27 -7.69 -5.37 3.49
C ILE A 27 -6.87 -4.49 2.54
N ASN A 28 -6.31 -3.41 3.06
CA ASN A 28 -5.55 -2.44 2.27
C ASN A 28 -4.17 -2.20 2.90
N PRO A 29 -3.20 -3.11 2.71
CA PRO A 29 -1.88 -2.98 3.31
C PRO A 29 -1.17 -1.73 2.78
N PHE A 30 -0.66 -0.92 3.70
CA PHE A 30 0.10 0.30 3.41
C PHE A 30 1.46 0.23 4.08
N ARG A 31 2.50 0.66 3.37
CA ARG A 31 3.85 0.80 3.90
C ARG A 31 4.56 1.97 3.22
N SER A 32 5.15 2.86 4.00
CA SER A 32 5.95 3.98 3.50
C SER A 32 7.16 4.20 4.38
N SER A 33 8.23 4.73 3.79
CA SER A 33 9.44 5.15 4.50
C SER A 33 9.31 6.52 5.17
N HIS A 34 8.31 7.34 4.80
CA HIS A 34 8.20 8.75 5.20
C HIS A 34 6.84 9.14 5.78
N THR A 35 5.83 8.26 5.73
CA THR A 35 4.52 8.51 6.35
C THR A 35 3.92 7.23 6.91
N GLU A 36 3.15 7.35 8.00
CA GLU A 36 2.45 6.22 8.61
C GLU A 36 1.00 6.11 8.14
N LYS A 37 0.45 7.14 7.49
CA LYS A 37 -0.97 7.22 7.16
C LYS A 37 -1.25 6.92 5.70
N ALA A 38 -2.11 5.94 5.47
CA ALA A 38 -2.64 5.61 4.16
C ALA A 38 -3.81 6.54 3.77
N PRO A 39 -4.00 6.85 2.48
CA PRO A 39 -5.23 7.46 1.99
C PRO A 39 -6.47 6.58 2.24
N PHE A 40 -7.60 7.16 2.66
CA PHE A 40 -8.78 6.40 3.11
C PHE A 40 -9.80 6.02 2.01
N ALA A 41 -9.75 6.67 0.83
CA ALA A 41 -10.77 6.48 -0.20
C ALA A 41 -10.82 5.04 -0.76
N ARG A 42 -12.02 4.53 -1.08
CA ARG A 42 -12.18 3.25 -1.79
C ARG A 42 -12.02 3.43 -3.30
N THR A 43 -11.53 2.40 -3.96
CA THR A 43 -11.53 2.30 -5.43
C THR A 43 -12.82 1.61 -5.92
N LEU A 44 -13.14 1.75 -7.21
CA LEU A 44 -14.40 1.28 -7.80
C LEU A 44 -14.70 -0.21 -7.59
N ARG A 45 -13.67 -1.04 -7.40
CA ARG A 45 -13.81 -2.51 -7.27
C ARG A 45 -13.76 -2.99 -5.83
N GLN A 46 -13.66 -2.08 -4.86
CA GLN A 46 -13.61 -2.39 -3.43
C GLN A 46 -14.98 -2.41 -2.79
#